data_AF-A0A4W6D4E0-F1
#
_entry.id   AF-A0A4W6D4E0-F1
#
_cell.length_a   1.000
_cell.length_b   1.000
_cell.length_c   1.000
_cell.angle_alpha   90.00
_cell.angle_beta   90.00
_cell.angle_gamma   90.00
#
_symmetry.space_group_name_H-M   'P 1'
#
loop_
_entity.id
_entity.type
_entity.pdbx_description
1 polymer ?
#
loop_
_entity_poly.entity_id
_entity_poly.type
_entity_poly.pdbx_seq_one_letter_code
_entity_poly.pdbx_strand_id
1 'polypeptide(L)'
;LTGDPCIRERIISAPKPFLSIKNKITEDIFNWWKRLQGEKRNFTYYNEAVDTVFKVIPPFPDFAEPSPDRCKICAVVGNSANLKGSRYGPLIDFHNIVIRINRGRTKGYEADVGTKTTYHIMVGLAKLLSLIANKNLVAILSPEFMKYVHEAWLGNKGYYPSTGFLSFALSLFLCDEVSVFGFGADSDGNWSHYFERLGNKKLKTGAHPGGYEYDVMVQLDKKKKIRFFKGW
;
A
#
# COMPACT_ATOMS: atom_id res chain seq x y z
N LEU A 1 -13.76 0.92 12.31
CA LEU A 1 -12.90 2.15 12.28
C LEU A 1 -13.63 3.46 12.64
N THR A 2 -14.97 3.51 12.63
CA THR A 2 -15.79 4.76 12.65
C THR A 2 -15.98 5.44 14.01
N GLY A 3 -15.53 4.85 15.13
CA GLY A 3 -15.72 5.38 16.48
C GLY A 3 -14.57 6.23 17.05
N ASP A 4 -13.48 6.45 16.31
CA ASP A 4 -12.38 7.37 16.70
C ASP A 4 -12.48 8.66 15.90
N PRO A 5 -12.72 9.82 16.52
CA PRO A 5 -12.84 11.08 15.80
C PRO A 5 -11.62 11.38 14.93
N CYS A 6 -10.40 11.09 15.40
CA CYS A 6 -9.16 11.47 14.73
C CYS A 6 -8.87 10.61 13.48
N ILE A 7 -9.14 9.30 13.53
CA ILE A 7 -8.93 8.42 12.36
C ILE A 7 -10.05 8.61 11.35
N ARG A 8 -11.29 8.77 11.83
CA ARG A 8 -12.44 9.04 10.95
C ARG A 8 -12.26 10.36 10.21
N GLU A 9 -11.82 11.41 10.89
CA GLU A 9 -11.54 12.71 10.28
C GLU A 9 -10.41 12.61 9.24
N ARG A 10 -9.34 11.86 9.52
CA ARG A 10 -8.29 11.56 8.53
C ARG A 10 -8.87 10.86 7.31
N ILE A 11 -9.70 9.84 7.49
CA ILE A 11 -10.29 9.11 6.36
C ILE A 11 -11.22 10.00 5.53
N ILE A 12 -12.06 10.81 6.18
CA ILE A 12 -13.01 11.71 5.51
C ILE A 12 -12.30 12.84 4.75
N SER A 13 -11.20 13.37 5.30
CA SER A 13 -10.45 14.48 4.70
C SER A 13 -9.46 14.06 3.62
N ALA A 14 -9.26 12.76 3.39
CA ALA A 14 -8.27 12.31 2.42
C ALA A 14 -8.74 12.57 0.97
N PRO A 15 -7.79 12.88 0.07
CA PRO A 15 -8.08 12.94 -1.35
C PRO A 15 -8.44 11.54 -1.88
N LYS A 16 -9.07 11.49 -3.06
CA LYS A 16 -9.37 10.21 -3.70
C LYS A 16 -8.08 9.42 -3.93
N PRO A 17 -8.01 8.14 -3.51
CA PRO A 17 -6.77 7.38 -3.50
C PRO A 17 -6.21 7.08 -4.90
N PHE A 18 -7.07 7.10 -5.92
CA PHE A 18 -6.70 6.75 -7.29
C PHE A 18 -6.84 7.93 -8.22
N LEU A 19 -5.89 8.04 -9.15
CA LEU A 19 -5.95 8.97 -10.26
C LEU A 19 -7.10 8.57 -11.18
N SER A 20 -7.82 9.56 -11.70
CA SER A 20 -8.85 9.38 -12.72
C SER A 20 -8.87 10.58 -13.64
N ILE A 21 -9.58 10.50 -14.75
CA ILE A 21 -9.77 11.64 -15.64
C ILE A 21 -10.53 12.80 -14.99
N LYS A 22 -11.34 12.53 -13.95
CA LYS A 22 -12.08 13.55 -13.17
C LYS A 22 -11.25 14.15 -12.03
N ASN A 23 -10.33 13.38 -11.46
CA ASN A 23 -9.52 13.78 -10.32
C ASN A 23 -8.06 13.93 -10.76
N LYS A 24 -7.80 14.89 -11.67
CA LYS A 24 -6.43 15.26 -12.04
C LYS A 24 -5.77 16.00 -10.89
N ILE A 25 -4.47 15.83 -10.73
CA ILE A 25 -3.69 16.53 -9.70
C ILE A 25 -3.34 17.94 -10.16
N THR A 26 -2.99 18.81 -9.22
CA THR A 26 -2.49 20.16 -9.46
C THR A 26 -0.97 20.18 -9.69
N GLU A 27 -0.44 21.30 -10.19
CA GLU A 27 0.99 21.45 -10.50
C GLU A 27 1.89 21.41 -9.25
N ASP A 28 1.43 21.89 -8.10
CA ASP A 28 2.14 21.81 -6.83
C ASP A 28 2.28 20.36 -6.33
N ILE A 29 1.22 19.55 -6.45
CA ILE A 29 1.24 18.12 -6.16
C ILE A 29 2.21 17.41 -7.11
N PHE A 30 2.15 17.73 -8.40
CA PHE A 30 3.11 17.22 -9.38
C PHE A 30 4.55 17.59 -9.02
N ASN A 31 4.80 18.85 -8.63
CA ASN A 31 6.13 19.33 -8.26
C ASN A 31 6.66 18.69 -6.97
N TRP A 32 5.80 18.33 -6.02
CA TRP A 32 6.18 17.49 -4.89
C TRP A 32 6.57 16.08 -5.37
N TRP A 33 5.70 15.44 -6.17
CA TRP A 33 5.89 14.06 -6.62
C TRP A 33 7.13 13.88 -7.51
N LYS A 34 7.37 14.81 -8.43
CA LYS A 34 8.47 14.73 -9.40
C LYS A 34 9.85 14.71 -8.73
N ARG A 35 9.98 15.36 -7.56
CA ARG A 35 11.22 15.38 -6.76
C ARG A 35 11.59 13.97 -6.28
N LEU A 36 10.60 13.14 -5.96
CA LEU A 36 10.81 11.79 -5.45
C LEU A 36 11.50 10.86 -6.45
N GLN A 37 11.30 11.10 -7.76
CA GLN A 37 11.80 10.26 -8.84
C GLN A 37 12.94 10.92 -9.65
N GLY A 38 13.35 12.13 -9.29
CA GLY A 38 14.33 12.90 -10.09
C GLY A 38 13.83 13.27 -11.49
N GLU A 39 12.50 13.41 -11.64
CA GLU A 39 11.86 13.75 -12.92
C GLU A 39 12.16 15.21 -13.31
N LYS A 40 12.57 15.41 -14.57
CA LYS A 40 12.99 16.71 -15.10
C LYS A 40 11.92 17.39 -15.97
N ARG A 41 10.96 16.62 -16.47
CA ARG A 41 9.89 17.11 -17.36
C ARG A 41 8.89 17.99 -16.60
N ASN A 42 8.11 18.76 -17.36
CA ASN A 42 7.17 19.75 -16.83
C ASN A 42 5.76 19.16 -16.63
N PHE A 43 4.87 19.96 -16.04
CA PHE A 43 3.51 19.54 -15.74
C PHE A 43 2.67 19.29 -17.00
N THR A 44 2.90 20.05 -18.08
CA THR A 44 2.25 19.82 -19.39
C THR A 44 2.54 18.42 -19.92
N TYR A 45 3.82 18.02 -19.96
CA TYR A 45 4.21 16.68 -20.38
C TYR A 45 3.57 15.59 -19.50
N TYR A 46 3.52 15.82 -18.18
CA TYR A 46 2.85 14.89 -17.27
C TYR A 46 1.38 14.71 -17.61
N ASN A 47 0.65 15.79 -17.88
CA ASN A 47 -0.77 15.72 -18.24
C ASN A 47 -0.99 14.97 -19.56
N GLU A 48 -0.17 15.22 -20.57
CA GLU A 48 -0.20 14.48 -21.84
C GLU A 48 0.08 12.98 -21.64
N ALA A 49 1.05 12.65 -20.78
CA ALA A 49 1.37 11.27 -20.45
C ALA A 49 0.22 10.58 -19.71
N VAL A 50 -0.42 11.26 -18.74
CA VAL A 50 -1.60 10.75 -18.01
C VAL A 50 -2.77 10.52 -18.97
N ASP A 51 -3.05 11.46 -19.87
CA ASP A 51 -4.11 11.31 -20.87
C ASP A 51 -3.82 10.14 -21.83
N THR A 52 -2.55 9.91 -22.16
CA THR A 52 -2.14 8.74 -22.97
C THR A 52 -2.34 7.43 -22.22
N VAL A 53 -2.05 7.39 -20.92
CA VAL A 53 -2.24 6.19 -20.10
C VAL A 53 -3.72 5.84 -19.96
N PHE A 54 -4.61 6.81 -19.77
CA PHE A 54 -6.06 6.57 -19.68
C PHE A 54 -6.73 6.19 -21.02
N LYS A 55 -6.01 6.22 -22.14
CA LYS A 55 -6.45 5.55 -23.38
C LYS A 55 -6.25 4.02 -23.32
N VAL A 56 -5.46 3.54 -22.37
CA VAL A 56 -5.01 2.14 -22.27
C VAL A 56 -5.59 1.43 -21.05
N ILE A 57 -5.85 2.15 -19.96
CA ILE A 57 -6.45 1.63 -18.72
C ILE A 57 -7.80 2.30 -18.46
N PRO A 58 -8.67 1.74 -17.60
CA PRO A 58 -9.94 2.36 -17.27
C PRO A 58 -9.76 3.77 -16.71
N PRO A 59 -10.55 4.75 -17.18
CA PRO A 59 -10.50 6.13 -16.69
C PRO A 59 -11.04 6.27 -15.26
N PHE A 60 -11.81 5.28 -14.81
CA PHE A 60 -12.34 5.15 -13.47
C PHE A 60 -12.08 3.71 -13.02
N PRO A 61 -11.29 3.50 -11.97
CA PRO A 61 -11.12 2.17 -11.47
C PRO A 61 -12.38 1.76 -10.68
N ASP A 62 -12.92 0.59 -11.01
CA ASP A 62 -14.05 -0.01 -10.31
C ASP A 62 -13.55 -0.63 -8.99
N PHE A 63 -13.25 0.24 -8.02
CA PHE A 63 -13.14 -0.19 -6.64
C PHE A 63 -14.53 -0.14 -6.06
N ALA A 64 -15.05 -1.28 -5.61
CA ALA A 64 -16.32 -1.32 -4.91
C ALA A 64 -16.28 -0.24 -3.82
N GLU A 65 -17.08 0.81 -3.97
CA GLU A 65 -17.18 1.86 -2.96
C GLU A 65 -17.64 1.22 -1.64
N PRO A 66 -17.28 1.79 -0.47
CA PRO A 66 -17.82 1.33 0.80
C PRO A 66 -19.35 1.29 0.71
N SER A 67 -19.94 0.12 0.90
CA SER A 67 -21.40 -0.06 0.90
C SER A 67 -21.85 -0.28 2.35
N PRO A 68 -22.89 0.42 2.82
CA PRO A 68 -23.42 0.24 4.18
C PRO A 68 -23.83 -1.22 4.47
N ASP A 69 -24.20 -1.97 3.43
CA ASP A 69 -24.77 -3.31 3.54
C ASP A 69 -23.71 -4.43 3.50
N ARG A 70 -22.42 -4.08 3.36
CA ARG A 70 -21.34 -5.06 3.20
C ARG A 70 -20.09 -4.67 3.98
N CYS A 71 -19.85 -5.36 5.10
CA CYS A 71 -18.59 -5.27 5.83
C CYS A 71 -17.45 -5.92 5.02
N LYS A 72 -16.45 -5.12 4.65
CA LYS A 72 -15.23 -5.56 3.97
C LYS A 72 -14.11 -5.76 4.97
N ILE A 73 -13.72 -7.01 5.17
CA ILE A 73 -12.52 -7.35 5.95
C ILE A 73 -11.34 -7.55 5.01
N CYS A 74 -10.22 -6.90 5.34
CA CYS A 74 -9.03 -6.87 4.51
C CYS A 74 -7.79 -7.40 5.22
N ALA A 75 -7.00 -8.19 4.51
CA ALA A 75 -5.64 -8.52 4.91
C ALA A 75 -4.64 -7.72 4.07
N VAL A 76 -3.75 -6.97 4.72
CA VAL A 76 -2.59 -6.34 4.07
C VAL A 76 -1.36 -7.17 4.37
N VAL A 77 -0.76 -7.73 3.34
CA VAL A 77 0.37 -8.66 3.45
C VAL A 77 1.64 -7.99 2.91
N GLY A 78 2.50 -7.57 3.83
CA GLY A 78 3.84 -7.10 3.56
C GLY A 78 4.79 -8.26 3.22
N ASN A 79 6.08 -7.94 3.11
CA ASN A 79 7.08 -8.90 2.66
C ASN A 79 8.09 -9.32 3.73
N SER A 80 7.91 -8.93 4.98
CA SER A 80 8.85 -9.23 6.06
C SER A 80 9.06 -10.73 6.26
N ALA A 81 10.29 -11.11 6.61
CA ALA A 81 10.68 -12.46 6.97
C ALA A 81 9.94 -13.00 8.20
N ASN A 82 9.26 -12.13 8.95
CA ASN A 82 8.37 -12.52 10.03
C ASN A 82 7.22 -13.43 9.63
N LEU A 83 6.92 -13.53 8.34
CA LEU A 83 5.92 -14.49 7.89
C LEU A 83 6.43 -15.94 7.89
N LYS A 84 7.75 -16.17 7.85
CA LYS A 84 8.30 -17.54 7.76
C LYS A 84 7.92 -18.37 8.99
N GLY A 85 7.23 -19.48 8.77
CA GLY A 85 6.78 -20.40 9.82
C GLY A 85 5.60 -19.90 10.64
N SER A 86 5.04 -18.72 10.33
CA SER A 86 3.91 -18.12 11.06
C SER A 86 2.61 -18.91 10.89
N ARG A 87 2.49 -19.67 9.79
CA ARG A 87 1.26 -20.40 9.41
C ARG A 87 0.00 -19.51 9.32
N TYR A 88 0.17 -18.23 9.00
CA TYR A 88 -0.96 -17.30 8.84
C TYR A 88 -1.76 -17.50 7.55
N GLY A 89 -1.34 -18.38 6.63
CA GLY A 89 -1.95 -18.52 5.31
C GLY A 89 -3.47 -18.70 5.32
N PRO A 90 -4.03 -19.65 6.10
CA PRO A 90 -5.49 -19.80 6.20
C PRO A 90 -6.19 -18.56 6.76
N LEU A 91 -5.59 -17.86 7.71
CA LEU A 91 -6.14 -16.63 8.30
C LEU A 91 -6.10 -15.46 7.32
N ILE A 92 -5.03 -15.35 6.52
CA ILE A 92 -4.94 -14.35 5.44
C ILE A 92 -6.04 -14.61 4.42
N ASP A 93 -6.16 -15.86 3.95
CA ASP A 93 -7.12 -16.26 2.93
C ASP A 93 -8.58 -16.22 3.42
N PHE A 94 -8.84 -16.11 4.73
CA PHE A 94 -10.18 -15.88 5.28
C PHE A 94 -10.76 -14.50 4.89
N HIS A 95 -9.91 -13.50 4.63
CA HIS A 95 -10.37 -12.14 4.34
C HIS A 95 -11.06 -12.04 2.98
N ASN A 96 -11.99 -11.07 2.83
CA ASN A 96 -12.66 -10.82 1.55
C ASN A 96 -11.67 -10.25 0.53
N ILE A 97 -10.81 -9.35 1.00
CA ILE A 97 -9.82 -8.65 0.19
C ILE A 97 -8.43 -8.97 0.75
N VAL A 98 -7.52 -9.41 -0.12
CA VAL A 98 -6.10 -9.58 0.23
C VAL A 98 -5.27 -8.66 -0.63
N ILE A 99 -4.56 -7.73 0.02
CA ILE A 99 -3.68 -6.74 -0.60
C ILE A 99 -2.24 -7.19 -0.44
N ARG A 100 -1.54 -7.43 -1.55
CA ARG A 100 -0.11 -7.78 -1.58
C ARG A 100 0.72 -6.68 -2.23
N ILE A 101 2.01 -6.67 -1.95
CA ILE A 101 2.92 -5.61 -2.42
C ILE A 101 4.17 -6.14 -3.11
N ASN A 102 4.65 -5.36 -4.08
CA ASN A 102 5.94 -5.56 -4.75
C ASN A 102 6.09 -6.98 -5.30
N ARG A 103 7.20 -7.66 -5.03
CA ARG A 103 7.50 -9.02 -5.54
C ARG A 103 7.18 -10.14 -4.53
N GLY A 104 6.24 -9.91 -3.62
CA GLY A 104 5.81 -10.92 -2.65
C GLY A 104 5.37 -12.21 -3.35
N ARG A 105 5.99 -13.35 -3.01
CA ARG A 105 5.72 -14.65 -3.61
C ARG A 105 4.73 -15.44 -2.76
N THR A 106 3.68 -15.98 -3.37
CA THR A 106 2.80 -16.94 -2.70
C THR A 106 3.28 -18.38 -2.91
N LYS A 107 3.69 -18.71 -4.14
CA LYS A 107 4.14 -20.06 -4.49
C LYS A 107 5.33 -20.53 -3.64
N GLY A 108 5.15 -21.63 -2.92
CA GLY A 108 6.13 -22.21 -1.99
C GLY A 108 6.12 -21.60 -0.58
N TYR A 109 5.21 -20.67 -0.30
CA TYR A 109 5.03 -19.99 1.00
C TYR A 109 3.57 -19.98 1.45
N GLU A 110 2.69 -20.74 0.82
CA GLU A 110 1.24 -20.68 0.96
C GLU A 110 0.77 -20.91 2.40
N ALA A 111 1.44 -21.81 3.14
CA ALA A 111 1.13 -22.07 4.54
C ALA A 111 1.28 -20.80 5.40
N ASP A 112 2.24 -19.95 5.08
CA ASP A 112 2.57 -18.74 5.83
C ASP A 112 1.84 -17.51 5.32
N VAL A 113 1.75 -17.35 3.99
CA VAL A 113 1.29 -16.10 3.36
C VAL A 113 -0.03 -16.24 2.63
N GLY A 114 -0.58 -17.45 2.51
CA GLY A 114 -1.83 -17.72 1.80
C GLY A 114 -1.67 -17.74 0.28
N THR A 115 -2.79 -17.96 -0.40
CA THR A 115 -2.88 -18.08 -1.87
C THR A 115 -3.69 -16.97 -2.51
N LYS A 116 -4.61 -16.34 -1.75
CA LYS A 116 -5.52 -15.33 -2.27
C LYS A 116 -4.78 -14.01 -2.51
N THR A 117 -5.09 -13.35 -3.62
CA THR A 117 -4.72 -11.96 -3.90
C THR A 117 -5.91 -11.30 -4.61
N THR A 118 -6.39 -10.18 -4.05
CA THR A 118 -7.44 -9.36 -4.67
C THR A 118 -6.83 -8.12 -5.31
N TYR A 119 -5.90 -7.46 -4.60
CA TYR A 119 -5.17 -6.32 -5.11
C TYR A 119 -3.67 -6.53 -4.94
N HIS A 120 -2.90 -6.11 -5.95
CA HIS A 120 -1.45 -6.19 -5.92
C HIS A 120 -0.85 -4.83 -6.25
N ILE A 121 -0.23 -4.20 -5.26
CA ILE A 121 0.35 -2.86 -5.38
C ILE A 121 1.83 -2.99 -5.71
N MET A 122 2.24 -2.36 -6.81
CA MET A 122 3.62 -2.41 -7.29
C MET A 122 4.13 -1.03 -7.66
N VAL A 123 5.43 -0.83 -7.50
CA VAL A 123 6.14 0.35 -7.99
C VAL A 123 6.73 0.09 -9.38
N GLY A 124 6.77 1.11 -10.24
CA GLY A 124 7.38 1.03 -11.58
C GLY A 124 6.39 0.68 -12.71
N LEU A 125 5.40 1.56 -12.91
CA LEU A 125 4.29 1.39 -13.87
C LEU A 125 4.72 1.04 -15.30
N ALA A 126 5.83 1.61 -15.80
CA ALA A 126 6.23 1.47 -17.20
C ALA A 126 6.63 0.04 -17.60
N LYS A 127 7.38 -0.67 -16.74
CA LYS A 127 7.75 -2.08 -16.98
C LYS A 127 6.60 -3.03 -16.68
N LEU A 128 5.62 -2.57 -15.89
CA LEU A 128 4.49 -3.36 -15.45
C LEU A 128 3.36 -3.38 -16.50
N LEU A 129 3.03 -2.25 -17.13
CA LEU A 129 1.95 -2.16 -18.11
C LEU A 129 2.13 -3.09 -19.32
N SER A 130 3.38 -3.41 -19.69
CA SER A 130 3.67 -4.37 -20.77
C SER A 130 3.51 -5.84 -20.34
N LEU A 131 3.52 -6.11 -19.03
CA LEU A 131 3.40 -7.45 -18.46
C LEU A 131 1.98 -7.78 -17.99
N ILE A 132 1.13 -6.76 -17.80
CA ILE A 132 -0.26 -6.96 -17.36
C ILE A 132 -1.10 -7.46 -18.54
N ALA A 133 -1.59 -8.68 -18.41
CA ALA A 133 -2.46 -9.33 -19.40
C ALA A 133 -3.80 -8.60 -19.56
N ASN A 134 -4.42 -8.16 -18.46
CA ASN A 134 -5.68 -7.44 -18.48
C ASN A 134 -5.53 -6.03 -17.92
N LYS A 135 -5.46 -5.06 -18.84
CA LYS A 135 -5.28 -3.64 -18.50
C LYS A 135 -6.53 -3.01 -17.86
N ASN A 136 -7.69 -3.66 -17.97
CA ASN A 136 -8.94 -3.22 -17.33
C ASN A 136 -8.95 -3.40 -15.81
N LEU A 137 -7.93 -4.05 -15.24
CA LEU A 137 -7.77 -4.24 -13.81
C LEU A 137 -6.72 -3.30 -13.20
N VAL A 138 -6.23 -2.33 -13.98
CA VAL A 138 -5.15 -1.43 -13.58
C VAL A 138 -5.72 -0.12 -13.06
N ALA A 139 -5.22 0.29 -11.91
CA ALA A 139 -5.44 1.61 -11.34
C ALA A 139 -4.11 2.26 -10.96
N ILE A 140 -4.08 3.58 -10.94
CA ILE A 140 -2.90 4.37 -10.56
C ILE A 140 -3.19 5.04 -9.23
N LEU A 141 -2.34 4.79 -8.23
CA LEU A 141 -2.40 5.50 -6.96
C LEU A 141 -2.11 6.99 -7.19
N SER A 142 -2.97 7.86 -6.67
CA SER A 142 -2.84 9.31 -6.86
C SER A 142 -1.60 9.86 -6.14
N PRO A 143 -0.76 10.67 -6.81
CA PRO A 143 0.31 11.40 -6.14
C PRO A 143 -0.17 12.31 -5.00
N GLU A 144 -1.40 12.85 -5.12
CA GLU A 144 -2.02 13.66 -4.07
C GLU A 144 -2.29 12.82 -2.81
N PHE A 145 -2.80 11.60 -3.00
CA PHE A 145 -2.99 10.66 -1.90
C PHE A 145 -1.66 10.25 -1.26
N MET A 146 -0.62 10.02 -2.07
CA MET A 146 0.72 9.74 -1.55
C MET A 146 1.25 10.88 -0.67
N LYS A 147 1.09 12.14 -1.12
CA LYS A 147 1.48 13.33 -0.35
C LYS A 147 0.67 13.45 0.94
N TYR A 148 -0.64 13.27 0.85
CA TYR A 148 -1.52 13.26 2.02
C TYR A 148 -1.09 12.22 3.06
N VAL A 149 -0.74 10.99 2.65
CA VAL A 149 -0.22 9.96 3.57
C VAL A 149 1.09 10.41 4.21
N HIS A 150 2.00 11.02 3.44
CA HIS A 150 3.26 11.53 3.97
C HIS A 150 3.05 12.61 5.03
N GLU A 151 2.16 13.56 4.77
CA GLU A 151 1.89 14.70 5.63
C GLU A 151 1.05 14.29 6.85
N ALA A 152 -0.15 13.75 6.63
CA ALA A 152 -1.14 13.52 7.68
C ALA A 152 -0.83 12.30 8.56
N TRP A 153 -0.18 11.27 8.00
CA TRP A 153 0.11 10.03 8.73
C TRP A 153 1.55 9.95 9.21
N LEU A 154 2.49 10.39 8.38
CA LEU A 154 3.92 10.30 8.71
C LEU A 154 4.51 11.60 9.27
N GLY A 155 3.78 12.72 9.19
CA GLY A 155 4.27 14.03 9.64
C GLY A 155 5.57 14.42 8.92
N ASN A 156 5.63 14.16 7.61
CA ASN A 156 6.78 14.42 6.74
C ASN A 156 8.09 13.69 7.12
N LYS A 157 8.02 12.62 7.94
CA LYS A 157 9.22 11.84 8.27
C LYS A 157 9.69 11.03 7.06
N GLY A 158 11.01 10.88 6.93
CA GLY A 158 11.65 10.26 5.78
C GLY A 158 11.39 11.01 4.47
N TYR A 159 11.88 10.47 3.35
CA TYR A 159 11.75 11.17 2.06
C TYR A 159 10.36 11.01 1.44
N TYR A 160 9.74 9.83 1.59
CA TYR A 160 8.37 9.51 1.18
C TYR A 160 7.89 8.21 1.84
N PRO A 161 6.58 7.93 1.91
CA PRO A 161 6.04 6.69 2.46
C PRO A 161 6.47 5.45 1.67
N SER A 162 6.70 4.32 2.36
CA SER A 162 6.98 3.04 1.71
C SER A 162 5.76 2.50 0.96
N THR A 163 5.99 1.63 -0.04
CA THR A 163 4.88 0.90 -0.70
C THR A 163 4.03 0.13 0.32
N GLY A 164 4.66 -0.42 1.35
CA GLY A 164 3.98 -1.11 2.43
C GLY A 164 3.03 -0.17 3.17
N PHE A 165 3.52 0.99 3.59
CA PHE A 165 2.70 1.93 4.35
C PHE A 165 1.61 2.58 3.50
N LEU A 166 1.87 2.86 2.21
CA LEU A 166 0.82 3.30 1.28
C LEU A 166 -0.28 2.26 1.12
N SER A 167 0.08 0.97 1.05
CA SER A 167 -0.88 -0.13 0.94
C SER A 167 -1.70 -0.30 2.21
N PHE A 168 -1.04 -0.17 3.37
CA PHE A 168 -1.71 -0.12 4.66
C PHE A 168 -2.69 1.07 4.74
N ALA A 169 -2.24 2.29 4.44
CA ALA A 169 -3.08 3.47 4.45
C ALA A 169 -4.28 3.28 3.52
N LEU A 170 -4.05 2.85 2.28
CA LEU A 170 -5.11 2.55 1.31
C LEU A 170 -6.16 1.57 1.85
N SER A 171 -5.74 0.52 2.56
CA SER A 171 -6.68 -0.45 3.13
C SER A 171 -7.65 0.18 4.13
N LEU A 172 -7.23 1.21 4.88
CA LEU A 172 -8.12 1.93 5.80
C LEU A 172 -9.21 2.73 5.07
N PHE A 173 -9.01 3.05 3.79
CA PHE A 173 -10.02 3.72 2.94
C PHE A 173 -10.96 2.74 2.26
N LEU A 174 -10.50 1.52 2.01
CA LEU A 174 -11.26 0.52 1.24
C LEU A 174 -12.07 -0.44 2.12
N CYS A 175 -11.73 -0.52 3.41
CA CYS A 175 -12.12 -1.64 4.27
C CYS A 175 -12.66 -1.17 5.63
N ASP A 176 -13.55 -1.97 6.20
CA ASP A 176 -14.15 -1.71 7.51
C ASP A 176 -13.28 -2.26 8.65
N GLU A 177 -12.65 -3.41 8.41
CA GLU A 177 -11.65 -4.03 9.28
C GLU A 177 -10.37 -4.36 8.50
N VAL A 178 -9.23 -4.09 9.12
CA VAL A 178 -7.91 -4.31 8.53
C VAL A 178 -7.07 -5.16 9.46
N SER A 179 -6.61 -6.29 8.92
CA SER A 179 -5.57 -7.14 9.51
C SER A 179 -4.26 -6.94 8.75
N VAL A 180 -3.16 -6.78 9.47
CA VAL A 180 -1.85 -6.46 8.90
C VAL A 180 -0.86 -7.56 9.24
N PHE A 181 -0.19 -8.09 8.22
CA PHE A 181 0.76 -9.20 8.30
C PHE A 181 2.03 -8.85 7.53
N GLY A 182 3.21 -9.33 7.93
CA GLY A 182 4.39 -9.15 7.07
C GLY A 182 5.06 -7.79 7.16
N PHE A 183 4.87 -7.02 8.23
CA PHE A 183 5.45 -5.70 8.42
C PHE A 183 6.40 -5.66 9.61
N GLY A 184 7.48 -4.88 9.48
CA GLY A 184 8.51 -4.73 10.52
C GLY A 184 9.70 -5.67 10.34
N ALA A 185 10.62 -5.59 11.30
CA ALA A 185 11.77 -6.50 11.42
C ALA A 185 11.33 -7.88 11.90
N ASP A 186 12.16 -8.92 11.69
CA ASP A 186 11.97 -10.24 12.29
C ASP A 186 12.27 -10.30 13.80
N SER A 187 12.13 -11.47 14.45
CA SER A 187 12.39 -11.66 15.89
C SER A 187 13.83 -11.30 16.31
N ASP A 188 14.77 -11.38 15.37
CA ASP A 188 16.17 -11.03 15.56
C ASP A 188 16.47 -9.57 15.19
N GLY A 189 15.45 -8.78 14.83
CA GLY A 189 15.56 -7.39 14.42
C GLY A 189 16.04 -7.19 12.97
N ASN A 190 16.05 -8.24 12.14
CA ASN A 190 16.48 -8.12 10.75
C ASN A 190 15.34 -7.66 9.85
N TRP A 191 15.65 -6.75 8.93
CA TRP A 191 14.74 -6.32 7.87
C TRP A 191 15.07 -7.09 6.59
N SER A 192 14.38 -8.21 6.38
CA SER A 192 14.59 -9.08 5.23
C SER A 192 13.27 -9.61 4.67
N HIS A 193 13.28 -10.11 3.43
CA HIS A 193 12.06 -10.68 2.85
C HIS A 193 11.88 -12.17 3.19
N TYR A 194 10.62 -12.62 3.31
CA TYR A 194 10.33 -14.04 3.57
C TYR A 194 10.71 -14.98 2.41
N PHE A 195 10.85 -14.46 1.19
CA PHE A 195 11.10 -15.28 0.00
C PHE A 195 12.55 -15.27 -0.48
N GLU A 196 13.44 -14.56 0.21
CA GLU A 196 14.84 -14.46 -0.19
C GLU A 196 15.78 -14.87 0.95
N ARG A 197 16.99 -15.26 0.56
CA ARG A 197 18.10 -15.47 1.48
C ARG A 197 19.06 -14.30 1.28
N LEU A 198 19.04 -13.34 2.19
CA LEU A 198 19.98 -12.22 2.16
C LEU A 198 21.31 -12.64 2.75
N GLY A 199 22.40 -12.41 2.00
CA GLY A 199 23.76 -12.56 2.52
C GLY A 199 24.13 -11.46 3.54
N ASN A 200 23.49 -10.29 3.48
CA ASN A 200 23.66 -9.20 4.44
C ASN A 200 22.31 -8.84 5.07
N LYS A 201 22.19 -9.05 6.39
CA LYS A 201 20.97 -8.77 7.17
C LYS A 201 20.92 -7.35 7.75
N LYS A 202 21.94 -6.51 7.54
CA LYS A 202 22.00 -5.13 8.04
C LYS A 202 21.31 -4.11 7.13
N LEU A 203 20.49 -4.56 6.17
CA LEU A 203 19.76 -3.65 5.29
C LEU A 203 18.75 -2.85 6.11
N LYS A 204 18.79 -1.53 5.96
CA LYS A 204 17.80 -0.61 6.54
C LYS A 204 16.73 -0.30 5.50
N THR A 205 15.64 0.33 5.94
CA THR A 205 14.48 0.68 5.12
C THR A 205 14.72 1.77 4.06
N GLY A 206 15.98 2.17 3.84
CA GLY A 206 16.39 3.12 2.82
C GLY A 206 15.81 4.52 3.04
N ALA A 207 15.17 5.06 2.01
CA ALA A 207 14.61 6.43 1.98
C ALA A 207 13.34 6.61 2.84
N HIS A 208 12.77 5.53 3.35
CA HIS A 208 11.52 5.51 4.09
C HIS A 208 11.75 5.48 5.60
N PRO A 209 10.87 6.12 6.41
CA PRO A 209 10.98 6.11 7.86
C PRO A 209 10.39 4.81 8.44
N GLY A 210 10.90 3.65 8.04
CA GLY A 210 10.22 2.37 8.25
C GLY A 210 10.00 1.98 9.72
N GLY A 211 10.87 2.41 10.65
CA GLY A 211 10.60 2.28 12.08
C GLY A 211 9.38 3.08 12.53
N TYR A 212 9.25 4.33 12.06
CA TYR A 212 8.10 5.16 12.37
C TYR A 212 6.81 4.64 11.73
N GLU A 213 6.88 4.14 10.48
CA GLU A 213 5.74 3.48 9.83
C GLU A 213 5.25 2.28 10.64
N TYR A 214 6.18 1.45 11.12
CA TYR A 214 5.88 0.33 12.00
C TYR A 214 5.23 0.78 13.30
N ASP A 215 5.78 1.80 13.95
CA ASP A 215 5.24 2.35 15.20
C ASP A 215 3.81 2.86 15.02
N VAL A 216 3.50 3.53 13.90
CA VAL A 216 2.13 3.97 13.59
C VAL A 216 1.16 2.78 13.56
N MET A 217 1.52 1.67 12.90
CA MET A 217 0.67 0.47 12.85
C MET A 217 0.51 -0.16 14.24
N VAL A 218 1.59 -0.26 15.03
CA VAL A 218 1.51 -0.76 16.42
C VAL A 218 0.61 0.11 17.30
N GLN A 219 0.65 1.43 17.14
CA GLN A 219 -0.23 2.33 17.91
C GLN A 219 -1.69 2.18 17.51
N LEU A 220 -1.98 1.95 16.23
CA LEU A 220 -3.35 1.70 15.74
C LEU A 220 -3.90 0.36 16.25
N ASP A 221 -3.06 -0.67 16.33
CA ASP A 221 -3.41 -1.96 16.92
C ASP A 221 -3.70 -1.84 18.43
N LYS A 222 -2.85 -1.13 19.18
CA LYS A 222 -3.10 -0.83 20.61
C LYS A 222 -4.43 -0.11 20.84
N LYS A 223 -4.83 0.76 19.91
CA LYS A 223 -6.12 1.47 19.91
C LYS A 223 -7.28 0.62 19.38
N LYS A 224 -7.05 -0.66 19.07
CA LYS A 224 -8.02 -1.62 18.50
C LYS A 224 -8.65 -1.12 17.20
N LYS A 225 -7.86 -0.43 16.37
CA LYS A 225 -8.32 0.12 15.08
C LYS A 225 -8.01 -0.82 13.92
N ILE A 226 -6.95 -1.60 14.08
CA ILE A 226 -6.54 -2.69 13.17
C ILE A 226 -6.20 -3.90 14.02
N ARG A 227 -5.90 -5.03 13.37
CA ARG A 227 -5.27 -6.20 13.99
C ARG A 227 -3.87 -6.37 13.40
N PHE A 228 -2.82 -6.26 14.20
CA PHE A 228 -1.43 -6.32 13.73
C PHE A 228 -0.74 -7.61 14.17
N PHE A 229 -0.37 -8.45 13.20
CA PHE A 229 0.26 -9.75 13.40
C PHE A 229 1.77 -9.66 13.21
N LYS A 230 2.52 -9.88 14.30
CA LYS A 230 3.97 -9.66 14.35
C LYS A 230 4.81 -10.79 13.75
N GLY A 231 4.31 -12.01 13.64
CA GLY A 231 4.99 -13.13 12.97
C GLY A 231 5.82 -14.09 13.83
N TRP A 232 5.72 -14.00 15.17
CA TRP A 232 6.21 -14.97 16.17
C TRP A 232 5.52 -14.68 17.50
#